data_AF-A0A167NSY6-F1
#
_entry.id   AF-A0A167NSY6-F1
#
_cell.length_a   1.000
_cell.length_b   1.000
_cell.length_c   1.000
_cell.angle_alpha   90.00
_cell.angle_beta   90.00
_cell.angle_gamma   90.00
#
_symmetry.space_group_name_H-M   'P 1'
#
loop_
_entity.id
_entity.type
_entity.pdbx_description
1 polymer ?
#
loop_
_entity_poly.entity_id
_entity_poly.type
_entity_poly.pdbx_seq_one_letter_code
_entity_poly.pdbx_strand_id
1 'polypeptide(L)' 'MLFGFPWSYWLGFALVLWLLFDLFRGEAYLWHPYSRKAQPGMYWLTMLVWSLIAASCFIYPYWSFSY' A
#
# COMPACT_ATOMS: atom_id res chain seq x y z
N MET A 1 19.94 -3.89 -15.20
CA MET A 1 18.60 -3.89 -15.82
C MET A 1 17.47 -3.72 -14.79
N LEU A 2 17.65 -2.91 -13.73
CA LEU A 2 16.60 -2.69 -12.71
C LEU A 2 15.58 -1.61 -13.12
N PHE A 3 15.90 -0.80 -14.14
CA PHE A 3 15.05 0.28 -14.66
C PHE A 3 14.10 -0.15 -15.78
N GLY A 4 14.01 -1.45 -16.10
CA GLY A 4 13.11 -1.96 -17.16
C GLY A 4 11.70 -2.31 -16.68
N PHE A 5 11.45 -2.24 -15.36
CA PHE A 5 10.14 -2.56 -14.79
C PHE A 5 9.21 -1.34 -14.82
N PRO A 6 7.90 -1.53 -15.10
CA PRO A 6 6.91 -0.47 -15.03
C PRO A 6 6.95 0.26 -13.69
N TRP A 7 6.78 1.58 -13.72
CA TRP A 7 6.84 2.42 -12.52
C TRP A 7 5.83 2.01 -11.45
N SER A 8 4.71 1.40 -11.86
CA SER A 8 3.71 0.84 -10.95
C SER A 8 4.29 -0.19 -9.98
N TYR A 9 5.29 -0.99 -10.37
CA TYR A 9 5.92 -1.96 -9.48
C TYR A 9 6.69 -1.29 -8.34
N TRP A 10 7.38 -0.19 -8.62
CA TRP A 10 8.09 0.59 -7.60
C TRP A 10 7.12 1.24 -6.62
N LEU A 11 6.01 1.78 -7.12
CA LEU A 11 4.95 2.35 -6.29
C LEU A 11 4.28 1.27 -5.44
N GLY A 12 3.93 0.13 -6.03
CA GLY A 12 3.38 -1.03 -5.32
C GLY A 12 4.32 -1.53 -4.22
N PHE A 13 5.61 -1.61 -4.50
CA PHE A 13 6.62 -2.01 -3.51
C PHE A 13 6.71 -1.02 -2.34
N ALA A 14 6.72 0.29 -2.63
CA ALA A 14 6.69 1.32 -1.60
C ALA A 14 5.41 1.24 -0.73
N LEU A 15 4.25 0.98 -1.35
CA LEU A 15 2.99 0.78 -0.63
C LEU A 15 2.99 -0.46 0.25
N VAL A 16 3.58 -1.57 -0.20
CA VAL A 16 3.71 -2.79 0.62
C VAL A 16 4.61 -2.53 1.82
N LEU A 17 5.75 -1.85 1.63
CA LEU A 17 6.62 -1.46 2.74
C LEU A 17 5.90 -0.54 3.74
N TRP A 18 5.13 0.43 3.23
CA TRP A 18 4.28 1.29 4.06
C TRP A 18 3.29 0.46 4.88
N LEU A 19 2.60 -0.48 4.24
CA LEU A 19 1.64 -1.37 4.90
C LEU A 19 2.26 -2.21 6.01
N LEU A 20 3.46 -2.76 5.75
CA LEU A 20 4.21 -3.52 6.76
C LEU A 20 4.61 -2.63 7.94
N PHE A 21 4.99 -1.37 7.67
CA PHE A 21 5.31 -0.40 8.71
C PHE A 21 4.08 -0.05 9.57
N ASP A 22 2.93 0.21 8.95
CA ASP A 22 1.65 0.45 9.64
C ASP A 22 1.20 -0.78 10.46
N LEU A 23 1.48 -1.99 9.96
CA LEU A 23 1.24 -3.25 10.68
C LEU A 23 2.11 -3.36 11.94
N PHE A 24 3.41 -3.04 11.82
CA PHE A 24 4.35 -3.04 12.95
C PHE A 24 3.99 -1.99 14.00
N ARG A 25 3.56 -0.81 13.57
CA ARG A 25 3.17 0.29 14.45
C ARG A 25 1.81 0.06 15.11
N GLY A 26 0.95 -0.75 14.49
CA GLY A 26 -0.42 -1.02 14.94
C GLY A 26 -1.38 0.15 14.72
N GLU A 27 -0.98 1.09 13.87
CA GLU A 27 -1.68 2.32 13.54
C GLU A 27 -1.70 2.42 12.01
N ALA A 28 -2.87 2.62 11.40
CA ALA A 28 -3.00 2.79 9.96
C ALA A 28 -3.53 4.19 9.64
N TYR A 29 -2.91 4.86 8.68
CA TYR A 29 -3.29 6.23 8.32
C TYR A 29 -4.05 6.26 6.98
N LEU A 30 -5.25 6.85 7.00
CA LEU A 30 -6.02 7.11 5.77
C LEU A 30 -6.44 8.58 5.68
N TRP A 31 -7.04 9.07 6.77
CA TRP A 31 -7.44 10.47 6.93
C TRP A 31 -7.30 10.92 8.38
N HIS A 32 -7.54 9.98 9.29
CA HIS A 32 -7.17 10.03 10.70
C HIS A 32 -6.32 8.80 11.05
N PRO A 33 -5.47 8.85 12.09
CA PRO A 33 -4.80 7.65 12.58
C PRO A 33 -5.82 6.71 13.20
N TYR A 34 -5.96 5.53 12.61
CA TYR A 34 -6.78 4.45 13.16
C TYR A 34 -5.89 3.47 13.91
N SER A 35 -6.07 3.40 15.23
CA SER A 35 -5.38 2.45 16.09
C SER A 35 -6.12 1.13 16.17
N ARG A 36 -5.40 0.01 16.12
CA ARG A 36 -5.97 -1.33 16.37
C ARG A 36 -6.64 -1.45 17.74
N LYS A 37 -6.16 -0.69 18.74
CA LYS A 37 -6.68 -0.72 20.12
C LYS A 37 -7.97 0.06 20.29
N ALA A 38 -8.11 1.19 19.60
CA ALA A 38 -9.28 2.05 19.73
C ALA A 38 -10.41 1.64 18.78
N GLN A 39 -10.07 1.36 17.51
CA GLN A 39 -11.05 1.10 16.45
C GLN A 39 -10.56 -0.04 15.54
N PRO A 40 -10.61 -1.30 16.01
CA PRO A 40 -10.05 -2.45 15.29
C PRO A 40 -10.71 -2.66 13.92
N GLY A 41 -12.03 -2.44 13.81
CA GLY A 41 -12.74 -2.59 12.54
C GLY A 41 -12.27 -1.60 11.46
N MET A 42 -12.17 -0.32 11.82
CA MET A 42 -11.69 0.72 10.90
C MET A 42 -10.22 0.51 10.53
N TYR A 43 -9.40 0.08 11.47
CA TYR A 43 -8.01 -0.29 11.22
C TYR A 43 -7.92 -1.38 10.15
N TRP A 44 -8.63 -2.50 10.31
CA TRP A 44 -8.57 -3.60 9.34
C TRP A 44 -9.16 -3.23 7.97
N LEU A 45 -10.23 -2.44 7.92
CA LEU A 45 -10.74 -1.90 6.65
C LEU A 45 -9.70 -1.04 5.95
N THR A 46 -9.04 -0.16 6.69
CA THR A 46 -7.97 0.71 6.17
C THR A 46 -6.82 -0.13 5.60
N MET A 47 -6.39 -1.15 6.33
CA MET A 47 -5.35 -2.09 5.90
C MET A 47 -5.75 -2.86 4.63
N LEU A 48 -7.02 -3.31 4.53
CA LEU A 48 -7.53 -3.96 3.33
C LEU A 48 -7.57 -3.02 2.13
N VAL A 49 -8.02 -1.78 2.31
CA VAL A 49 -8.03 -0.76 1.24
C VAL A 49 -6.62 -0.51 0.73
N TRP A 50 -5.66 -0.26 1.62
CA TRP A 50 -4.26 -0.09 1.23
C TRP A 50 -3.69 -1.34 0.54
N SER A 51 -4.09 -2.53 0.99
CA SER A 51 -3.63 -3.79 0.40
C SER A 51 -4.19 -3.98 -0.99
N LEU A 52 -5.44 -3.60 -1.24
CA LEU A 52 -6.06 -3.64 -2.57
C LEU A 52 -5.39 -2.64 -3.51
N ILE A 53 -5.08 -1.43 -3.04
CA ILE A 53 -4.35 -0.43 -3.83
C ILE A 53 -2.96 -0.98 -4.19
N ALA A 54 -2.20 -1.49 -3.22
CA ALA A 54 -0.89 -2.08 -3.46
C ALA A 54 -0.98 -3.26 -4.46
N ALA A 55 -1.96 -4.16 -4.28
CA ALA A 55 -2.19 -5.28 -5.19
C ALA A 55 -2.56 -4.81 -6.61
N SER A 56 -3.35 -3.74 -6.74
CA SER A 56 -3.73 -3.18 -8.04
C SER A 56 -2.52 -2.72 -8.85
N CYS A 57 -1.47 -2.23 -8.18
CA CYS A 57 -0.22 -1.81 -8.82
C CYS A 57 0.56 -2.97 -9.47
N PHE A 58 0.38 -4.19 -8.97
CA PHE A 58 0.99 -5.42 -9.51
C PHE A 58 0.11 -6.12 -10.55
N ILE A 59 -1.22 -6.07 -10.39
CA ILE A 59 -2.17 -6.74 -11.30
C ILE A 59 -2.36 -5.96 -12.59
N TYR A 60 -2.42 -4.63 -12.52
CA TYR A 60 -2.57 -3.75 -13.68
C TYR A 60 -1.37 -2.81 -13.83
N PRO A 61 -0.19 -3.32 -14.23
CA PRO A 61 0.99 -2.50 -14.44
C PRO A 61 0.95 -1.80 -15.80
N TYR A 62 -0.07 -0.96 -16.04
CA TYR A 62 -0.24 -0.27 -17.33
C TYR A 62 0.57 1.03 -17.44
N TRP A 63 1.12 1.54 -16.33
CA TRP A 63 1.98 2.73 -16.30
C TRP A 63 3.43 2.36 -16.59
N SER A 64 3.73 2.03 -17.86
CA SER A 64 5.09 2.11 -18.38
C SER A 64 5.31 3.54 -18.87
N PHE A 65 6.09 4.35 -18.14
CA PHE A 65 6.65 5.58 -18.69
C PHE A 65 7.65 5.18 -19.79
N SER A 66 7.17 5.04 -21.03
CA SER A 66 8.04 5.01 -22.20
C SER A 66 8.48 6.44 -22.47
N TYR A 67 9.72 6.75 -22.08
CA TYR A 67 10.44 7.93 -22.56
C TYR A 67 11.03 7.66 -23.94
#